data_AF-A0A8H3LGG5-F1
#
_entry.id   AF-A0A8H3LGG5-F1
#
_cell.length_a   1.000
_cell.length_b   1.000
_cell.length_c   1.000
_cell.angle_alpha   90.00
_cell.angle_beta   90.00
_cell.angle_gamma   90.00
#
_symmetry.space_group_name_H-M   'P 1'
#
loop_
_entity.id
_entity.type
_entity.pdbx_description
1 polymer ?
#
loop_
_entity_poly.entity_id
_entity_poly.type
_entity_poly.pdbx_seq_one_letter_code
_entity_poly.pdbx_strand_id
1 'polypeptide(L)'
;MSLTVLVGTYNLNQRLLKKDLTNWLFTSSSQSLPEKPDIIAIGFQEFNEYPNAFLNINNKDRIKHCEEMIEEAIFNYTKERYFKEISSIFNGLALVIYVRDEGIKSKIKSKDVEQVGVGPIWAGNKGAIAARLMVSNINDTISICFICAHLAPHSHNVVKRNKDFKKIEEKNKEHLIDLLNAKKHQSVIEFDQLNIEKRKGLIFNGFKEGEIKFPPTYKYNVGSIETFNYSKRIPGWCDRILYSSSRIESIVLHQYTSNNNYITSDHKPVSALFTISLDRGNNNNIINWFTKYNFKIDKWRFIKKIIGNFVIKIFGLLWWLVWTKIIVALIGIFVGWYFYYS
;
A
#
# COMPACT_ATOMS: atom_id res chain seq x y z
N MET A 1 -21.25 9.58 17.33
CA MET A 1 -21.25 8.66 16.17
C MET A 1 -19.86 8.08 15.97
N SER A 2 -19.77 6.80 15.59
CA SER A 2 -18.52 6.15 15.19
C SER A 2 -18.65 5.51 13.80
N LEU A 3 -17.52 5.28 13.13
CA LEU A 3 -17.45 4.53 11.88
C LEU A 3 -16.58 3.29 12.07
N THR A 4 -17.03 2.16 11.56
CA THR A 4 -16.18 0.98 11.38
C THR A 4 -15.43 1.11 10.06
N VAL A 5 -14.11 0.96 10.07
CA VAL A 5 -13.25 1.13 8.90
C VAL A 5 -12.36 -0.09 8.72
N LEU A 6 -12.50 -0.78 7.58
CA LEU A 6 -11.64 -1.87 7.17
C LEU A 6 -10.57 -1.33 6.20
N VAL A 7 -9.30 -1.61 6.50
CA VAL A 7 -8.18 -1.26 5.64
C VAL A 7 -7.45 -2.53 5.21
N GLY A 8 -7.20 -2.69 3.92
CA GLY A 8 -6.43 -3.79 3.35
C GLY A 8 -5.22 -3.29 2.58
N THR A 9 -4.10 -4.01 2.64
CA THR A 9 -2.94 -3.79 1.77
C THR A 9 -2.42 -5.12 1.20
N TYR A 10 -2.11 -5.13 -0.10
CA TYR A 10 -1.54 -6.32 -0.74
C TYR A 10 -0.62 -5.96 -1.92
N ASN A 11 0.66 -6.30 -1.81
CA ASN A 11 1.56 -6.27 -2.95
C ASN A 11 1.30 -7.48 -3.87
N LEU A 12 0.89 -7.20 -5.10
CA LEU A 12 0.48 -8.23 -6.07
C LEU A 12 1.67 -8.85 -6.82
N ASN A 13 2.87 -8.30 -6.68
CA ASN A 13 4.05 -8.67 -7.46
C ASN A 13 3.69 -8.78 -8.97
N GLN A 14 2.93 -7.79 -9.45
CA GLN A 14 2.49 -7.63 -10.83
C GLN A 14 1.49 -8.70 -11.33
N ARG A 15 1.06 -9.62 -10.47
CA ARG A 15 0.16 -10.73 -10.84
C ARG A 15 -1.30 -10.39 -10.61
N LEU A 16 -2.18 -10.96 -11.42
CA LEU A 16 -3.63 -10.80 -11.24
C LEU A 16 -4.11 -11.48 -9.96
N LEU A 17 -5.14 -10.90 -9.34
CA LEU A 17 -5.91 -11.57 -8.31
C LEU A 17 -6.68 -12.75 -8.93
N LYS A 18 -6.61 -13.92 -8.30
CA LYS A 18 -7.24 -15.16 -8.79
C LYS A 18 -8.09 -15.87 -7.75
N LYS A 19 -8.05 -15.42 -6.50
CA LYS A 19 -8.69 -16.06 -5.35
C LYS A 19 -9.67 -15.08 -4.73
N ASP A 20 -10.86 -15.57 -4.38
CA ASP A 20 -11.86 -14.82 -3.60
C ASP A 20 -11.21 -14.07 -2.42
N LEU A 21 -11.61 -12.81 -2.24
CA LEU A 21 -11.01 -11.92 -1.24
C LEU A 21 -11.75 -11.95 0.10
N THR A 22 -12.90 -12.63 0.19
CA THR A 22 -13.76 -12.66 1.38
C THR A 22 -12.99 -13.07 2.62
N ASN A 23 -12.23 -14.17 2.52
CA ASN A 23 -11.45 -14.69 3.64
C ASN A 23 -10.24 -13.82 4.05
N TRP A 24 -9.75 -12.93 3.17
CA TRP A 24 -8.74 -11.94 3.57
C TRP A 24 -9.40 -10.75 4.26
N LEU A 25 -10.42 -10.17 3.61
CA LEU A 25 -11.02 -8.92 4.04
C LEU A 25 -11.88 -9.07 5.30
N PHE A 26 -12.56 -10.20 5.46
CA PHE A 26 -13.55 -10.43 6.50
C PHE A 26 -13.23 -11.68 7.32
N THR A 27 -12.02 -11.76 7.84
CA THR A 27 -11.58 -12.88 8.68
C THR A 27 -12.35 -12.87 10.01
N SER A 28 -13.27 -13.81 10.20
CA SER A 28 -14.05 -14.03 11.43
C SER A 28 -13.15 -14.53 12.55
N SER A 29 -12.45 -13.64 13.26
CA SER A 29 -11.57 -14.03 14.37
C SER A 29 -12.10 -13.70 15.76
N SER A 30 -13.28 -13.08 15.90
CA SER A 30 -13.98 -13.02 17.19
C SER A 30 -15.47 -12.71 17.04
N GLN A 31 -16.29 -13.25 17.94
CA GLN A 31 -17.74 -13.07 18.03
C GLN A 31 -18.19 -11.63 18.38
N SER A 32 -17.29 -10.66 18.43
CA SER A 32 -17.57 -9.29 18.91
C SER A 32 -17.10 -8.17 17.97
N LEU A 33 -16.75 -8.47 16.72
CA LEU A 33 -16.42 -7.43 15.74
C LEU A 33 -17.69 -6.71 15.28
N PRO A 34 -17.62 -5.41 14.94
CA PRO A 34 -18.73 -4.73 14.29
C PRO A 34 -19.12 -5.51 13.02
N GLU A 35 -20.42 -5.82 12.89
CA GLU A 35 -20.90 -6.83 11.94
C GLU A 35 -20.54 -6.49 10.47
N LYS A 36 -20.45 -5.19 10.12
CA LYS A 36 -20.18 -4.70 8.75
C LYS A 36 -19.41 -3.37 8.77
N PRO A 37 -18.32 -3.21 7.99
CA PRO A 37 -17.58 -1.95 7.94
C PRO A 37 -18.35 -0.81 7.25
N ASP A 38 -18.29 0.41 7.76
CA ASP A 38 -18.87 1.58 7.08
C ASP A 38 -18.03 2.05 5.90
N ILE A 39 -16.71 1.91 6.00
CA ILE A 39 -15.73 2.27 4.96
C ILE A 39 -14.77 1.10 4.78
N ILE A 40 -14.50 0.75 3.53
CA ILE A 40 -13.53 -0.28 3.15
C ILE A 40 -12.51 0.36 2.20
N ALA A 41 -11.25 0.42 2.60
CA ALA A 41 -10.16 0.98 1.81
C ALA A 41 -9.09 -0.08 1.51
N ILE A 42 -8.84 -0.35 0.23
CA ILE A 42 -7.91 -1.41 -0.19
C ILE A 42 -6.83 -0.80 -1.08
N GLY A 43 -5.58 -0.95 -0.62
CA GLY A 43 -4.37 -0.54 -1.34
C GLY A 43 -3.65 -1.72 -1.96
N PHE A 44 -3.23 -1.57 -3.21
CA PHE A 44 -2.37 -2.53 -3.89
C PHE A 44 -1.05 -1.90 -4.31
N GLN A 45 0.02 -2.70 -4.22
CA GLN A 45 1.36 -2.34 -4.70
C GLN A 45 1.82 -3.34 -5.76
N GLU A 46 2.76 -2.91 -6.60
CA GLU A 46 3.11 -3.65 -7.83
C GLU A 46 1.87 -4.06 -8.61
N PHE A 47 0.92 -3.12 -8.67
CA PHE A 47 -0.40 -3.34 -9.20
C PHE A 47 -0.34 -3.61 -10.70
N ASN A 48 0.56 -3.01 -11.46
CA ASN A 48 0.68 -3.22 -12.90
C ASN A 48 2.02 -3.85 -13.25
N GLU A 49 2.03 -4.68 -14.29
CA GLU A 49 3.25 -5.18 -14.91
C GLU A 49 4.07 -4.04 -15.48
N TYR A 50 5.39 -4.19 -15.48
CA TYR A 50 6.28 -3.31 -16.22
C TYR A 50 6.45 -3.77 -17.68
N PRO A 51 6.42 -2.85 -18.67
CA PRO A 51 6.35 -1.40 -18.58
C PRO A 51 4.92 -0.80 -18.49
N ASN A 52 3.87 -1.62 -18.51
CA ASN A 52 2.46 -1.18 -18.57
C ASN A 52 2.09 -0.19 -17.44
N ALA A 53 2.69 -0.31 -16.26
CA ALA A 53 2.57 0.62 -15.15
C ALA A 53 2.90 2.09 -15.51
N PHE A 54 3.85 2.32 -16.43
CA PHE A 54 4.27 3.65 -16.88
C PHE A 54 3.42 4.17 -18.04
N LEU A 55 2.97 3.27 -18.91
CA LEU A 55 2.23 3.59 -20.12
C LEU A 55 0.71 3.63 -19.90
N ASN A 56 0.24 3.26 -18.71
CA ASN A 56 -1.16 3.08 -18.38
C ASN A 56 -1.91 2.11 -19.31
N ILE A 57 -1.20 1.15 -19.89
CA ILE A 57 -1.76 0.13 -20.79
C ILE A 57 -2.48 -0.92 -19.93
N ASN A 58 -3.72 -1.28 -20.30
CA ASN A 58 -4.58 -2.26 -19.61
C ASN A 58 -4.93 -1.96 -18.14
N ASN A 59 -4.58 -0.77 -17.63
CA ASN A 59 -4.92 -0.37 -16.25
C ASN A 59 -6.42 -0.43 -15.97
N LYS A 60 -7.26 -0.10 -16.96
CA LYS A 60 -8.72 -0.08 -16.83
C LYS A 60 -9.31 -1.47 -16.60
N ASP A 61 -8.91 -2.46 -17.39
CA ASP A 61 -9.43 -3.82 -17.25
C ASP A 61 -8.93 -4.44 -15.95
N ARG A 62 -7.69 -4.17 -15.60
CA ARG A 62 -7.10 -4.70 -14.37
C ARG A 62 -7.72 -4.11 -13.11
N ILE A 63 -7.98 -2.80 -13.07
CA ILE A 63 -8.70 -2.20 -11.93
C ILE A 63 -10.14 -2.67 -11.87
N LYS A 64 -10.82 -2.79 -13.02
CA LYS A 64 -12.17 -3.33 -13.08
C LYS A 64 -12.24 -4.74 -12.51
N HIS A 65 -11.32 -5.63 -12.90
CA HIS A 65 -11.21 -6.99 -12.34
C HIS A 65 -10.99 -6.96 -10.82
N CYS A 66 -10.14 -6.08 -10.32
CA CYS A 66 -9.91 -5.96 -8.88
C CYS A 66 -11.13 -5.40 -8.13
N GLU A 67 -11.82 -4.43 -8.71
CA GLU A 67 -13.06 -3.86 -8.19
C GLU A 67 -14.16 -4.92 -8.13
N GLU A 68 -14.34 -5.72 -9.18
CA GLU A 68 -15.31 -6.83 -9.22
C GLU A 68 -15.03 -7.86 -8.10
N MET A 69 -13.77 -8.25 -7.90
CA MET A 69 -13.40 -9.17 -6.82
C MET A 69 -13.61 -8.58 -5.41
N ILE A 70 -13.41 -7.28 -5.25
CA ILE A 70 -13.69 -6.59 -3.97
C ILE A 70 -15.20 -6.51 -3.74
N GLU A 71 -15.96 -6.10 -4.76
CA GLU A 71 -17.41 -5.97 -4.71
C GLU A 71 -18.08 -7.32 -4.43
N GLU A 72 -17.59 -8.40 -5.05
CA GLU A 72 -18.04 -9.77 -4.78
C GLU A 72 -17.75 -10.17 -3.34
N ALA A 73 -16.54 -9.91 -2.82
CA ALA A 73 -16.20 -10.22 -1.43
C ALA A 73 -17.05 -9.41 -0.43
N ILE A 74 -17.27 -8.12 -0.68
CA ILE A 74 -18.14 -7.26 0.12
C ILE A 74 -19.55 -7.83 0.12
N PHE A 75 -20.10 -8.17 -1.04
CA PHE A 75 -21.46 -8.72 -1.16
C PHE A 75 -21.58 -10.10 -0.49
N ASN A 76 -20.57 -10.96 -0.65
CA ASN A 76 -20.53 -12.28 -0.04
C ASN A 76 -20.61 -12.23 1.48
N TYR A 77 -19.92 -11.27 2.11
CA TYR A 77 -19.91 -11.10 3.56
C TYR A 77 -21.10 -10.27 4.08
N THR A 78 -21.30 -9.06 3.53
CA THR A 78 -22.21 -8.07 4.12
C THR A 78 -23.66 -8.22 3.68
N LYS A 79 -23.89 -8.82 2.50
CA LYS A 79 -25.19 -8.82 1.79
C LYS A 79 -25.77 -7.42 1.57
N GLU A 80 -24.92 -6.40 1.56
CA GLU A 80 -25.31 -4.99 1.48
C GLU A 80 -24.66 -4.28 0.29
N ARG A 81 -25.24 -3.13 -0.05
CA ARG A 81 -24.73 -2.26 -1.11
C ARG A 81 -23.66 -1.31 -0.56
N TYR A 82 -22.56 -1.24 -1.30
CA TYR A 82 -21.48 -0.28 -1.07
C TYR A 82 -21.25 0.53 -2.34
N PHE A 83 -20.91 1.80 -2.19
CA PHE A 83 -20.55 2.68 -3.29
C PHE A 83 -19.04 2.85 -3.37
N LYS A 84 -18.48 2.66 -4.55
CA LYS A 84 -17.10 3.00 -4.86
C LYS A 84 -16.93 4.52 -4.90
N GLU A 85 -16.35 5.08 -3.85
CA GLU A 85 -16.11 6.53 -3.77
C GLU A 85 -14.81 6.94 -4.46
N ILE A 86 -13.78 6.11 -4.34
CA ILE A 86 -12.45 6.35 -4.89
C ILE A 86 -11.99 5.10 -5.63
N SER A 87 -11.46 5.30 -6.84
CA SER A 87 -10.65 4.33 -7.57
C SER A 87 -9.52 5.09 -8.24
N SER A 88 -8.29 4.84 -7.82
CA SER A 88 -7.12 5.59 -8.27
C SER A 88 -5.94 4.66 -8.50
N ILE A 89 -5.22 4.87 -9.60
CA ILE A 89 -4.03 4.12 -9.99
C ILE A 89 -2.90 5.11 -10.23
N PHE A 90 -1.70 4.78 -9.77
CA PHE A 90 -0.50 5.60 -9.97
C PHE A 90 0.77 4.74 -9.89
N ASN A 91 1.58 4.70 -10.95
CA ASN A 91 2.91 4.06 -10.93
C ASN A 91 2.95 2.66 -10.29
N GLY A 92 2.00 1.78 -10.66
CA GLY A 92 1.92 0.43 -10.08
C GLY A 92 1.39 0.41 -8.63
N LEU A 93 0.70 1.45 -8.19
CA LEU A 93 -0.15 1.48 -7.02
C LEU A 93 -1.61 1.51 -7.46
N ALA A 94 -2.50 0.94 -6.65
CA ALA A 94 -3.92 1.21 -6.71
C ALA A 94 -4.48 1.48 -5.31
N LEU A 95 -5.48 2.34 -5.20
CA LEU A 95 -6.26 2.58 -3.99
C LEU A 95 -7.73 2.66 -4.38
N VAL A 96 -8.53 1.76 -3.80
CA VAL A 96 -9.98 1.72 -3.99
C VAL A 96 -10.67 1.88 -2.64
N ILE A 97 -11.68 2.73 -2.56
CA ILE A 97 -12.43 2.99 -1.33
C ILE A 97 -13.92 2.84 -1.59
N TYR A 98 -14.56 2.01 -0.78
CA TYR A 98 -15.99 1.75 -0.76
C TYR A 98 -16.61 2.31 0.51
N VAL A 99 -17.82 2.85 0.40
CA VAL A 99 -18.62 3.38 1.51
C VAL A 99 -20.00 2.74 1.50
N ARG A 100 -20.45 2.31 2.68
CA ARG A 100 -21.75 1.66 2.87
C ARG A 100 -22.92 2.60 2.53
N ASP A 101 -23.97 2.05 1.92
CA ASP A 101 -25.18 2.82 1.53
C ASP A 101 -25.96 3.35 2.74
N GLU A 102 -26.05 2.55 3.82
CA GLU A 102 -26.91 2.74 5.01
C GLU A 102 -26.66 4.06 5.79
N GLY A 103 -27.03 5.19 5.19
CA GLY A 103 -26.86 6.53 5.75
C GLY A 103 -25.42 7.03 5.87
N ILE A 104 -24.39 6.22 5.52
CA ILE A 104 -22.99 6.67 5.53
C ILE A 104 -22.64 7.40 4.25
N LYS A 105 -23.08 6.88 3.10
CA LYS A 105 -22.82 7.51 1.79
C LYS A 105 -23.29 8.97 1.72
N SER A 106 -24.48 9.27 2.24
CA SER A 106 -25.03 10.63 2.28
C SER A 106 -24.26 11.59 3.21
N LYS A 107 -23.44 11.05 4.12
CA LYS A 107 -22.58 11.83 5.02
C LYS A 107 -21.25 12.22 4.38
N ILE A 108 -20.85 11.62 3.26
CA ILE A 108 -19.63 12.01 2.52
C ILE A 108 -19.89 13.35 1.81
N LYS A 109 -19.22 14.42 2.25
CA LYS A 109 -19.40 15.78 1.71
C LYS A 109 -18.46 16.10 0.55
N SER A 110 -17.21 15.67 0.64
CA SER A 110 -16.24 15.84 -0.42
C SER A 110 -15.16 14.76 -0.36
N LYS A 111 -14.45 14.63 -1.48
CA LYS A 111 -13.38 13.66 -1.66
C LYS A 111 -12.25 14.28 -2.47
N ASP A 112 -11.01 13.97 -2.07
CA ASP A 112 -9.81 14.45 -2.77
C ASP A 112 -8.84 13.28 -2.94
N VAL A 113 -8.07 13.30 -4.04
CA VAL A 113 -7.00 12.33 -4.28
C VAL A 113 -5.75 13.05 -4.73
N GLU A 114 -4.64 12.74 -4.07
CA GLU A 114 -3.31 13.22 -4.45
C GLU A 114 -2.35 12.06 -4.65
N GLN A 115 -1.38 12.26 -5.53
CA GLN A 115 -0.43 11.23 -5.95
C GLN A 115 0.98 11.82 -5.99
N VAL A 116 1.96 11.04 -5.53
CA VAL A 116 3.37 11.44 -5.53
C VAL A 116 4.28 10.28 -5.89
N GLY A 117 5.19 10.50 -6.84
CA GLY A 117 6.25 9.56 -7.21
C GLY A 117 7.50 9.80 -6.37
N VAL A 118 8.19 8.73 -5.98
CA VAL A 118 9.49 8.77 -5.29
C VAL A 118 10.47 7.83 -5.98
N GLY A 119 11.77 8.16 -5.96
CA GLY A 119 12.82 7.39 -6.66
C GLY A 119 13.72 8.27 -7.54
N PRO A 120 14.68 7.68 -8.28
CA PRO A 120 15.52 8.42 -9.22
C PRO A 120 14.65 9.22 -10.21
N ILE A 121 14.87 10.53 -10.30
CA ILE A 121 14.12 11.46 -11.18
C ILE A 121 12.59 11.44 -10.92
N TRP A 122 12.15 11.00 -9.73
CA TRP A 122 10.73 10.79 -9.40
C TRP A 122 10.01 9.82 -10.35
N ALA A 123 10.78 9.00 -11.07
CA ALA A 123 10.34 8.05 -12.08
C ALA A 123 10.59 6.61 -11.60
N GLY A 124 9.59 5.97 -11.01
CA GLY A 124 9.65 4.58 -10.55
C GLY A 124 8.31 4.07 -10.05
N ASN A 125 8.18 2.77 -9.75
CA ASN A 125 6.99 2.15 -9.13
C ASN A 125 6.85 2.46 -7.64
N LYS A 126 7.53 3.51 -7.19
CA LYS A 126 7.56 3.91 -5.79
C LYS A 126 6.88 5.25 -5.68
N GLY A 127 6.07 5.39 -4.65
CA GLY A 127 5.22 6.56 -4.50
C GLY A 127 4.14 6.33 -3.47
N ALA A 128 3.16 7.23 -3.48
CA ALA A 128 1.94 7.08 -2.71
C ALA A 128 0.73 7.65 -3.45
N ILE A 129 -0.42 7.04 -3.19
CA ILE A 129 -1.75 7.59 -3.45
C ILE A 129 -2.36 7.93 -2.10
N ALA A 130 -2.75 9.19 -1.90
CA ALA A 130 -3.47 9.65 -0.72
C ALA A 130 -4.90 10.03 -1.13
N ALA A 131 -5.90 9.48 -0.46
CA ALA A 131 -7.30 9.80 -0.67
C ALA A 131 -7.93 10.31 0.62
N ARG A 132 -8.60 11.46 0.56
CA ARG A 132 -9.28 12.09 1.68
C ARG A 132 -10.78 12.01 1.48
N LEU A 133 -11.50 11.63 2.54
CA LEU A 133 -12.96 11.74 2.64
C LEU A 133 -13.29 12.76 3.73
N MET A 134 -14.18 13.71 3.42
CA MET A 134 -14.79 14.61 4.39
C MET A 134 -16.14 14.02 4.81
N VAL A 135 -16.24 13.55 6.04
CA VAL A 135 -17.42 12.85 6.58
C VAL A 135 -18.13 13.73 7.59
N SER A 136 -19.40 14.04 7.30
CA SER A 136 -20.24 14.82 8.20
C SER A 136 -20.81 13.98 9.34
N ASN A 137 -20.90 14.61 10.50
CA ASN A 137 -21.65 14.19 11.68
C ASN A 137 -22.66 15.32 12.00
N ILE A 138 -23.52 15.12 13.00
CA ILE A 138 -24.60 16.06 13.39
C ILE A 138 -24.09 17.50 13.55
N ASN A 139 -22.90 17.67 14.13
CA ASN A 139 -22.37 18.99 14.51
C ASN A 139 -21.06 19.38 13.82
N ASP A 140 -20.44 18.51 13.00
CA ASP A 140 -19.09 18.77 12.46
C ASP A 140 -18.83 17.95 11.18
N THR A 141 -17.76 18.28 10.47
CA THR A 141 -17.22 17.45 9.39
C THR A 141 -15.79 17.05 9.72
N ILE A 142 -15.54 15.75 9.75
CA ILE A 142 -14.20 15.22 10.00
C ILE A 142 -13.50 14.81 8.71
N SER A 143 -12.18 14.85 8.72
CA SER A 143 -11.35 14.37 7.61
C SER A 143 -10.78 12.99 7.95
N ILE A 144 -11.00 12.02 7.06
CA ILE A 144 -10.35 10.71 7.11
C ILE A 144 -9.46 10.61 5.87
N CYS A 145 -8.19 10.25 6.06
CA CYS A 145 -7.20 10.14 4.99
C CYS A 145 -6.63 8.72 4.93
N PHE A 146 -6.66 8.13 3.74
CA PHE A 146 -6.10 6.82 3.42
C PHE A 146 -4.89 7.00 2.51
N ILE A 147 -3.76 6.39 2.87
CA ILE A 147 -2.53 6.49 2.10
C ILE A 147 -2.04 5.09 1.73
N CYS A 148 -2.07 4.76 0.44
CA CYS A 148 -1.42 3.58 -0.10
C CYS A 148 -0.03 3.97 -0.62
N ALA A 149 1.03 3.44 -0.01
CA ALA A 149 2.40 3.78 -0.37
C ALA A 149 3.22 2.53 -0.73
N HIS A 150 4.08 2.68 -1.73
CA HIS A 150 5.12 1.71 -2.06
C HIS A 150 6.45 2.45 -1.96
N LEU A 151 7.11 2.30 -0.82
CA LEU A 151 8.32 3.07 -0.52
C LEU A 151 9.55 2.38 -1.12
N ALA A 152 10.48 3.19 -1.63
CA ALA A 152 11.75 2.67 -2.08
C ALA A 152 12.51 2.11 -0.86
N PRO A 153 13.25 1.00 -1.02
CA PRO A 153 14.06 0.50 0.07
C PRO A 153 15.21 1.46 0.45
N HIS A 154 15.51 2.54 -0.31
CA HIS A 154 16.73 3.35 -0.14
C HIS A 154 16.60 4.85 -0.49
N SER A 155 16.31 5.76 0.45
CA SER A 155 16.43 7.22 0.20
C SER A 155 16.95 8.01 1.42
N HIS A 156 18.12 8.66 1.27
CA HIS A 156 18.88 9.56 2.18
C HIS A 156 18.82 9.36 3.72
N ASN A 157 19.98 9.29 4.39
CA ASN A 157 20.23 8.67 5.72
C ASN A 157 19.84 7.18 5.83
N VAL A 158 18.90 6.72 5.01
CA VAL A 158 18.57 5.30 4.80
C VAL A 158 19.78 4.48 4.34
N VAL A 159 20.72 5.03 3.56
CA VAL A 159 21.90 4.26 3.10
C VAL A 159 22.74 3.75 4.27
N LYS A 160 22.99 4.59 5.28
CA LYS A 160 23.71 4.18 6.48
C LYS A 160 22.89 3.17 7.28
N ARG A 161 21.60 3.46 7.52
CA ARG A 161 20.70 2.54 8.23
C ARG A 161 20.58 1.18 7.56
N ASN A 162 20.59 1.14 6.24
CA ASN A 162 20.51 -0.09 5.47
C ASN A 162 21.83 -0.81 5.46
N LYS A 163 22.97 -0.11 5.45
CA LYS A 163 24.28 -0.74 5.68
C LYS A 163 24.34 -1.36 7.08
N ASP A 164 23.87 -0.64 8.10
CA ASP A 164 23.84 -1.12 9.48
C ASP A 164 22.87 -2.31 9.61
N PHE A 165 21.67 -2.20 9.04
CA PHE A 165 20.69 -3.30 9.00
C PHE A 165 21.24 -4.51 8.24
N LYS A 166 21.85 -4.31 7.07
CA LYS A 166 22.44 -5.40 6.29
C LYS A 166 23.55 -6.09 7.06
N LYS A 167 24.38 -5.36 7.81
CA LYS A 167 25.37 -5.95 8.72
C LYS A 167 24.72 -6.77 9.83
N ILE A 168 23.63 -6.27 10.43
CA ILE A 168 22.86 -7.01 11.45
C ILE A 168 22.24 -8.27 10.85
N GLU A 169 21.62 -8.16 9.67
CA GLU A 169 20.99 -9.26 8.94
C GLU A 169 22.04 -10.31 8.55
N GLU A 170 23.17 -9.91 7.98
CA GLU A 170 24.29 -10.78 7.61
C GLU A 170 24.89 -11.47 8.84
N LYS A 171 25.12 -10.74 9.94
CA LYS A 171 25.65 -11.29 11.20
C LYS A 171 24.72 -12.32 11.84
N ASN A 172 23.40 -12.11 11.75
CA ASN A 172 22.41 -12.97 12.40
C ASN A 172 21.71 -13.92 11.43
N LYS A 173 22.19 -14.05 10.18
CA LYS A 173 21.45 -14.67 9.08
C LYS A 173 20.98 -16.09 9.40
N GLU A 174 21.90 -16.96 9.81
CA GLU A 174 21.61 -18.37 10.13
C GLU A 174 20.63 -18.47 11.30
N HIS A 175 20.89 -17.72 12.37
CA HIS A 175 20.01 -17.66 13.54
C HIS A 175 18.58 -17.20 13.19
N LEU A 176 18.44 -16.18 12.34
CA LEU A 176 17.13 -15.71 11.88
C LEU A 176 16.41 -16.75 11.03
N ILE A 177 17.13 -17.49 10.18
CA ILE A 177 16.56 -18.60 9.40
C ILE A 177 16.06 -19.71 10.33
N ASP A 178 16.84 -20.07 11.35
CA ASP A 178 16.44 -21.09 12.34
C ASP A 178 15.19 -20.68 13.10
N LEU A 179 15.13 -19.42 13.56
CA LEU A 179 13.95 -18.88 14.23
C LEU A 179 12.71 -18.88 13.32
N LEU A 180 12.87 -18.52 12.05
CA LEU A 180 11.78 -18.53 11.07
C LEU A 180 11.28 -19.95 10.79
N ASN A 181 12.19 -20.91 10.61
CA ASN A 181 11.85 -22.32 10.39
C ASN A 181 11.19 -22.93 11.63
N ALA A 182 11.60 -22.51 12.83
CA ALA A 182 10.97 -22.90 14.10
C ALA A 182 9.67 -22.14 14.41
N LYS A 183 9.16 -21.31 13.48
CA LYS A 183 7.97 -20.47 13.64
C LYS A 183 8.03 -19.53 14.86
N LYS A 184 9.24 -19.17 15.32
CA LYS A 184 9.51 -18.23 16.43
C LYS A 184 9.48 -16.77 15.96
N HIS A 185 8.36 -16.38 15.33
CA HIS A 185 8.23 -15.08 14.67
C HIS A 185 8.39 -13.89 15.63
N GLN A 186 7.97 -14.02 16.88
CA GLN A 186 8.11 -12.96 17.88
C GLN A 186 9.58 -12.65 18.21
N SER A 187 10.48 -13.62 18.12
CA SER A 187 11.92 -13.37 18.30
C SER A 187 12.53 -12.67 17.08
N VAL A 188 12.01 -12.94 15.89
CA VAL A 188 12.48 -12.32 14.64
C VAL A 188 12.05 -10.85 14.56
N ILE A 189 10.89 -10.50 15.11
CA ILE A 189 10.35 -9.12 15.03
C ILE A 189 11.18 -8.09 15.78
N GLU A 190 12.02 -8.51 16.72
CA GLU A 190 12.97 -7.64 17.42
C GLU A 190 13.97 -6.99 16.45
N PHE A 191 14.26 -7.69 15.34
CA PHE A 191 15.13 -7.26 14.26
C PHE A 191 14.39 -6.47 13.16
N ASP A 192 13.08 -6.23 13.29
CA ASP A 192 12.31 -5.47 12.30
C ASP A 192 12.82 -4.02 12.19
N GLN A 193 13.32 -3.68 11.00
CA GLN A 193 13.86 -2.36 10.68
C GLN A 193 12.85 -1.23 10.94
N LEU A 194 11.57 -1.42 10.60
CA LEU A 194 10.56 -0.37 10.81
C LEU A 194 10.37 -0.09 12.30
N ASN A 195 10.29 -1.14 13.12
CA ASN A 195 10.14 -1.00 14.57
C ASN A 195 11.36 -0.36 15.22
N ILE A 196 12.58 -0.77 14.79
CA ILE A 196 13.83 -0.16 15.25
C ILE A 196 13.85 1.35 14.93
N GLU A 197 13.46 1.74 13.72
CA GLU A 197 13.49 3.14 13.29
C GLU A 197 12.37 4.00 13.92
N LYS A 198 11.19 3.43 14.14
CA LYS A 198 10.11 4.08 14.93
C LYS A 198 10.56 4.34 16.37
N ARG A 199 11.23 3.38 17.02
CA ARG A 199 11.77 3.54 18.39
C ARG A 199 12.81 4.66 18.50
N LYS A 200 13.57 4.92 17.43
CA LYS A 200 14.52 6.05 17.37
C LYS A 200 13.83 7.42 17.23
N GLY A 201 12.51 7.47 17.01
CA GLY A 201 11.75 8.71 16.82
C GLY A 201 12.05 9.44 15.51
N LEU A 202 12.62 8.75 14.52
CA LEU A 202 13.07 9.36 13.26
C LEU A 202 12.00 9.35 12.16
N ILE A 203 11.03 8.44 12.27
CA ILE A 203 9.98 8.22 11.25
C ILE A 203 8.64 7.92 11.92
N PHE A 204 7.54 8.21 11.22
CA PHE A 204 6.17 7.89 11.65
C PHE A 204 5.84 8.37 13.07
N ASN A 205 6.38 9.53 13.48
CA ASN A 205 6.06 10.14 14.77
C ASN A 205 4.56 10.41 14.87
N GLY A 206 3.95 10.01 15.99
CA GLY A 206 2.50 10.11 16.22
C GLY A 206 1.69 8.96 15.64
N PHE A 207 2.25 8.14 14.74
CA PHE A 207 1.57 6.96 14.21
C PHE A 207 1.69 5.78 15.17
N LYS A 208 0.58 5.06 15.29
CA LYS A 208 0.44 3.78 15.97
C LYS A 208 0.35 2.66 14.95
N GLU A 209 0.60 1.45 15.41
CA GLU A 209 0.49 0.21 14.65
C GLU A 209 0.01 -0.89 15.60
N GLY A 210 -0.75 -1.85 15.08
CA GLY A 210 -1.17 -3.00 15.86
C GLY A 210 -0.01 -3.91 16.25
N GLU A 211 -0.18 -4.69 17.30
CA GLU A 211 0.73 -5.78 17.62
C GLU A 211 0.70 -6.82 16.47
N ILE A 212 1.87 -7.17 15.95
CA ILE A 212 1.99 -8.12 14.85
C ILE A 212 2.03 -9.53 15.42
N LYS A 213 0.94 -10.27 15.24
CA LYS A 213 0.77 -11.67 15.69
C LYS A 213 0.79 -12.68 14.55
N PHE A 214 1.16 -12.24 13.35
CA PHE A 214 1.17 -13.02 12.12
C PHE A 214 2.61 -13.17 11.58
N PRO A 215 2.90 -14.24 10.82
CA PRO A 215 4.23 -14.47 10.25
C PRO A 215 4.65 -13.33 9.31
N PRO A 216 5.96 -13.22 8.97
CA PRO A 216 6.41 -12.33 7.91
C PRO A 216 5.55 -12.45 6.66
N THR A 217 5.23 -11.33 6.03
CA THR A 217 4.35 -11.29 4.85
C THR A 217 5.14 -11.42 3.55
N TYR A 218 6.46 -11.32 3.61
CA TYR A 218 7.38 -11.40 2.48
C TYR A 218 8.68 -12.02 2.99
N LYS A 219 9.48 -12.79 2.24
CA LYS A 219 9.35 -13.19 0.85
C LYS A 219 9.03 -14.67 0.79
N TYR A 220 7.91 -15.04 0.19
CA TYR A 220 7.52 -16.43 -0.01
C TYR A 220 7.97 -16.96 -1.36
N ASN A 221 8.07 -18.29 -1.46
CA ASN A 221 8.00 -18.94 -2.77
C ASN A 221 6.58 -18.76 -3.31
N VAL A 222 6.46 -18.23 -4.53
CA VAL A 222 5.17 -18.11 -5.21
C VAL A 222 4.51 -19.49 -5.28
N GLY A 223 3.22 -19.57 -4.96
CA GLY A 223 2.48 -20.82 -4.84
C GLY A 223 2.51 -21.47 -3.46
N SER A 224 3.37 -21.00 -2.53
CA SER A 224 3.46 -21.58 -1.19
C SER A 224 2.66 -20.80 -0.14
N ILE A 225 2.07 -21.53 0.80
CA ILE A 225 1.39 -20.99 1.99
C ILE A 225 2.41 -20.67 3.11
N GLU A 226 3.44 -21.51 3.27
CA GLU A 226 4.36 -21.45 4.42
C GLU A 226 5.84 -21.31 4.05
N THR A 227 6.23 -21.63 2.82
CA THR A 227 7.65 -21.72 2.44
C THR A 227 8.20 -20.36 2.07
N PHE A 228 9.13 -19.88 2.87
CA PHE A 228 9.91 -18.68 2.59
C PHE A 228 10.95 -18.90 1.49
N ASN A 229 11.31 -17.81 0.82
CA ASN A 229 12.39 -17.74 -0.16
C ASN A 229 13.56 -16.94 0.42
N TYR A 230 14.63 -17.63 0.78
CA TYR A 230 15.84 -17.04 1.38
C TYR A 230 16.91 -16.61 0.37
N SER A 231 16.64 -16.69 -0.95
CA SER A 231 17.65 -16.49 -1.99
C SER A 231 18.21 -15.07 -2.06
N LYS A 232 17.38 -14.06 -1.77
CA LYS A 232 17.74 -12.63 -1.93
C LYS A 232 17.84 -11.87 -0.62
N ARG A 233 17.08 -12.27 0.41
CA ARG A 233 16.98 -11.58 1.70
C ARG A 233 16.27 -12.45 2.75
N ILE A 234 16.38 -12.06 4.01
CA ILE A 234 15.57 -12.64 5.07
C ILE A 234 14.11 -12.18 4.94
N PRO A 235 13.13 -13.09 5.11
CA PRO A 235 11.72 -12.74 5.21
C PRO A 235 11.44 -11.68 6.30
N GLY A 236 10.57 -10.72 6.02
CA GLY A 236 10.14 -9.68 6.95
C GLY A 236 8.71 -9.19 6.69
N TRP A 237 8.26 -8.28 7.55
CA TRP A 237 6.94 -7.65 7.49
C TRP A 237 6.99 -6.38 6.64
N CYS A 238 6.86 -6.55 5.32
CA CYS A 238 6.90 -5.43 4.37
C CYS A 238 5.53 -4.76 4.17
N ASP A 239 4.45 -5.45 4.53
CA ASP A 239 3.07 -5.00 4.29
C ASP A 239 2.46 -4.55 5.62
N ARG A 240 2.26 -3.24 5.80
CA ARG A 240 2.03 -2.60 7.11
C ARG A 240 0.86 -1.62 7.08
N ILE A 241 0.11 -1.53 8.17
CA ILE A 241 -0.98 -0.57 8.33
C ILE A 241 -0.72 0.25 9.60
N LEU A 242 -0.36 1.51 9.40
CA LEU A 242 -0.13 2.48 10.46
C LEU A 242 -1.27 3.50 10.46
N TYR A 243 -1.63 3.99 11.64
CA TYR A 243 -2.72 4.93 11.82
C TYR A 243 -2.34 6.04 12.80
N SER A 244 -2.91 7.21 12.62
CA SER A 244 -2.74 8.35 13.53
C SER A 244 -4.00 9.18 13.55
N SER A 245 -4.20 9.91 14.65
CA SER A 245 -5.26 10.88 14.78
C SER A 245 -4.73 12.18 15.36
N SER A 246 -5.36 13.30 15.00
CA SER A 246 -5.20 14.56 15.72
C SER A 246 -6.00 14.59 17.02
N ARG A 247 -6.88 13.60 17.26
CA ARG A 247 -7.69 13.47 18.47
C ARG A 247 -7.19 12.30 19.31
N ILE A 248 -7.08 12.50 20.62
CA ILE A 248 -6.73 11.44 21.58
C ILE A 248 -7.82 10.35 21.52
N GLU A 249 -7.39 9.09 21.53
CA GLU A 249 -8.26 7.90 21.66
C GLU A 249 -9.42 7.78 20.66
N SER A 250 -9.36 8.50 19.54
CA SER A 250 -10.44 8.50 18.55
C SER A 250 -10.41 7.30 17.59
N ILE A 251 -9.40 6.43 17.69
CA ILE A 251 -9.24 5.25 16.84
C ILE A 251 -9.00 4.04 17.74
N VAL A 252 -9.89 3.06 17.66
CA VAL A 252 -9.76 1.75 18.29
C VAL A 252 -9.44 0.74 17.21
N LEU A 253 -8.34 0.00 17.38
CA LEU A 253 -7.97 -1.11 16.51
C LEU A 253 -8.57 -2.40 17.07
N HIS A 254 -9.37 -3.10 16.28
CA HIS A 254 -10.01 -4.37 16.66
C HIS A 254 -9.25 -5.58 16.15
N GLN A 255 -8.71 -5.48 14.93
CA GLN A 255 -8.04 -6.58 14.27
C GLN A 255 -6.86 -6.06 13.46
N TYR A 256 -5.74 -6.80 13.50
CA TYR A 256 -4.60 -6.59 12.61
C TYR A 256 -3.99 -7.94 12.27
N THR A 257 -4.16 -8.38 11.02
CA THR A 257 -3.83 -9.76 10.63
C THR A 257 -3.33 -9.85 9.18
N SER A 258 -2.74 -10.99 8.83
CA SER A 258 -2.45 -11.38 7.45
C SER A 258 -3.15 -12.69 7.10
N ASN A 259 -3.26 -13.00 5.80
CA ASN A 259 -3.80 -14.27 5.36
C ASN A 259 -2.83 -15.01 4.42
N ASN A 260 -2.25 -16.11 4.92
CA ASN A 260 -1.25 -16.89 4.20
C ASN A 260 -1.81 -17.71 3.02
N ASN A 261 -3.13 -17.89 2.94
CA ASN A 261 -3.79 -18.70 1.90
C ASN A 261 -3.81 -18.03 0.51
N TYR A 262 -3.29 -16.81 0.40
CA TYR A 262 -3.10 -16.10 -0.87
C TYR A 262 -1.66 -16.32 -1.34
N ILE A 263 -1.53 -17.07 -2.44
CA ILE A 263 -0.26 -17.64 -2.90
C ILE A 263 0.16 -17.14 -4.29
N THR A 264 -0.64 -16.26 -4.90
CA THR A 264 -0.34 -15.73 -6.23
C THR A 264 0.87 -14.82 -6.19
N SER A 265 1.02 -14.00 -5.15
CA SER A 265 2.18 -13.15 -4.93
C SER A 265 3.22 -13.83 -4.03
N ASP A 266 4.44 -13.32 -4.00
CA ASP A 266 5.44 -13.62 -2.96
C ASP A 266 5.22 -12.81 -1.68
N HIS A 267 4.20 -11.96 -1.67
CA HIS A 267 3.66 -11.27 -0.50
C HIS A 267 2.37 -11.93 0.01
N LYS A 268 2.05 -11.71 1.29
CA LYS A 268 0.78 -12.07 1.91
C LYS A 268 -0.04 -10.82 2.21
N PRO A 269 -1.35 -10.82 1.88
CA PRO A 269 -2.21 -9.68 2.13
C PRO A 269 -2.40 -9.43 3.63
N VAL A 270 -2.50 -8.15 4.01
CA VAL A 270 -2.68 -7.69 5.39
C VAL A 270 -3.96 -6.86 5.50
N SER A 271 -4.70 -7.00 6.59
CA SER A 271 -5.89 -6.20 6.88
C SER A 271 -5.92 -5.71 8.33
N ALA A 272 -6.58 -4.59 8.54
CA ALA A 272 -6.86 -4.04 9.86
C ALA A 272 -8.29 -3.48 9.93
N LEU A 273 -8.96 -3.75 11.05
CA LEU A 273 -10.31 -3.25 11.33
C LEU A 273 -10.27 -2.25 12.47
N PHE A 274 -10.89 -1.09 12.26
CA PHE A 274 -10.90 0.02 13.19
C PHE A 274 -12.33 0.45 13.52
N THR A 275 -12.53 1.03 14.70
CA THR A 275 -13.62 1.96 14.96
C THR A 275 -13.04 3.36 15.14
N ILE A 276 -13.58 4.34 14.40
CA ILE A 276 -13.19 5.74 14.44
C ILE A 276 -14.34 6.55 15.05
N SER A 277 -14.08 7.24 16.15
CA SER A 277 -15.05 8.16 16.76
C SER A 277 -15.10 9.48 15.98
N LEU A 278 -16.31 9.92 15.63
CA LEU A 278 -16.55 11.18 14.91
C LEU A 278 -16.84 12.35 15.85
N ASP A 279 -17.14 12.07 17.11
CA ASP A 279 -17.55 13.11 18.06
C ASP A 279 -16.34 13.96 18.48
N ARG A 280 -16.54 15.27 18.55
CA ARG A 280 -15.60 16.15 19.25
C ARG A 280 -15.80 15.91 20.75
N GLY A 281 -14.85 15.25 21.39
CA GLY A 281 -14.64 15.48 22.82
C GLY A 281 -14.24 16.94 23.08
N ASN A 282 -14.07 17.33 24.34
CA ASN A 282 -13.65 18.68 24.72
C ASN A 282 -12.42 19.15 23.92
N ASN A 283 -12.36 20.44 23.54
CA ASN A 283 -11.31 21.03 22.68
C ASN A 283 -9.86 20.84 23.21
N ASN A 284 -9.69 20.40 24.45
CA ASN A 284 -8.41 20.05 25.06
C ASN A 284 -7.80 18.74 24.50
N ASN A 285 -8.52 17.98 23.66
CA ASN A 285 -8.10 16.66 23.16
C ASN A 285 -7.40 16.69 21.78
N ILE A 286 -7.02 17.87 21.28
CA ILE A 286 -6.30 18.02 20.00
C ILE A 286 -4.80 17.85 20.25
N ILE A 287 -4.20 16.84 19.64
CA ILE A 287 -2.76 16.59 19.72
C ILE A 287 -2.04 17.45 18.69
N ASN A 288 -1.29 18.44 19.18
CA ASN A 288 -0.46 19.35 18.39
C ASN A 288 0.83 18.71 17.82
N TRP A 289 0.94 17.39 17.74
CA TRP A 289 2.16 16.78 17.19
C TRP A 289 2.40 17.18 15.73
N PHE A 290 1.33 17.45 14.97
CA PHE A 290 1.40 17.96 13.60
C PHE A 290 2.06 19.35 13.52
N THR A 291 1.92 20.22 14.54
CA THR A 291 2.59 21.53 14.57
C THR A 291 4.03 21.44 15.08
N LYS A 292 4.39 20.38 15.80
CA LYS A 292 5.75 20.15 16.32
C LYS A 292 6.76 19.79 15.21
N TYR A 293 6.29 19.24 14.10
CA TYR A 293 7.14 18.91 12.95
C TYR A 293 6.86 19.86 11.79
N ASN A 294 7.69 20.90 11.66
CA ASN A 294 7.75 21.75 10.47
C ASN A 294 8.29 20.94 9.28
N PHE A 295 7.44 20.12 8.67
CA PHE A 295 7.74 19.57 7.35
C PHE A 295 7.79 20.73 6.37
N LYS A 296 9.01 21.12 5.98
CA LYS A 296 9.22 22.13 4.96
C LYS A 296 8.70 21.56 3.64
N ILE A 297 7.48 21.95 3.26
CA ILE A 297 6.90 21.57 1.98
C ILE A 297 7.87 22.00 0.89
N ASP A 298 8.25 21.04 0.04
CA ASP A 298 9.16 21.31 -1.06
C ASP A 298 8.55 22.37 -1.99
N LYS A 299 9.21 23.53 -2.10
CA LYS A 299 8.79 24.64 -2.95
C LYS A 299 8.66 24.23 -4.42
N TRP A 300 9.44 23.24 -4.85
CA TRP A 300 9.48 22.76 -6.23
C TRP A 300 8.55 21.57 -6.48
N ARG A 301 7.72 21.14 -5.51
CA ARG A 301 6.88 19.93 -5.62
C ARG A 301 6.04 19.87 -6.88
N PHE A 302 5.47 20.99 -7.32
CA PHE A 302 4.64 21.05 -8.53
C PHE A 302 5.47 20.82 -9.79
N ILE A 303 6.62 21.48 -9.88
CA ILE A 303 7.57 21.32 -10.98
C ILE A 303 8.11 19.89 -11.01
N LYS A 304 8.49 19.32 -9.85
CA LYS A 304 8.92 17.93 -9.72
C LYS A 304 7.83 16.93 -10.15
N LYS A 305 6.56 17.19 -9.80
CA LYS A 305 5.41 16.37 -10.23
C LYS A 305 5.24 16.41 -11.76
N ILE A 306 5.32 17.58 -12.38
CA ILE A 306 5.22 17.75 -13.84
C ILE A 306 6.38 17.05 -14.55
N ILE A 307 7.62 17.34 -14.13
CA ILE A 307 8.83 16.74 -14.72
C ILE A 307 8.83 15.23 -14.53
N GLY A 308 8.56 14.72 -13.33
CA GLY A 308 8.48 13.29 -13.05
C GLY A 308 7.47 12.59 -13.94
N ASN A 309 6.26 13.14 -14.09
CA ASN A 309 5.24 12.60 -14.98
C ASN A 309 5.67 12.60 -16.46
N PHE A 310 6.35 13.65 -16.92
CA PHE A 310 6.85 13.74 -18.28
C PHE A 310 7.97 12.72 -18.55
N VAL A 311 8.95 12.65 -17.63
CA VAL A 311 10.07 11.71 -17.68
C VAL A 311 9.56 10.26 -17.69
N ILE A 312 8.61 9.92 -16.81
CA ILE A 312 7.98 8.59 -16.76
C ILE A 312 7.39 8.21 -18.13
N LYS A 313 6.66 9.12 -18.77
CA LYS A 313 6.03 8.85 -20.08
C LYS A 313 7.08 8.67 -21.17
N ILE A 314 8.14 9.47 -21.19
CA ILE A 314 9.24 9.32 -22.16
C ILE A 314 9.97 8.00 -21.96
N PHE A 315 10.38 7.67 -20.74
CA PHE A 315 11.06 6.41 -20.46
C PHE A 315 10.16 5.21 -20.80
N GLY A 316 8.87 5.28 -20.47
CA GLY A 316 7.89 4.27 -20.86
C GLY A 316 7.82 4.11 -22.39
N LEU A 317 7.77 5.20 -23.14
CA LEU A 317 7.72 5.19 -24.61
C LEU A 317 9.01 4.64 -25.22
N LEU A 318 10.17 5.11 -24.77
CA LEU A 318 11.47 4.63 -25.23
C LEU A 318 11.62 3.13 -24.96
N TRP A 319 11.24 2.69 -23.76
CA TRP A 319 11.26 1.27 -23.40
C TRP A 319 10.30 0.45 -24.28
N TRP A 320 9.11 0.96 -24.56
CA TRP A 320 8.15 0.33 -25.47
C TRP A 320 8.67 0.22 -26.91
N LEU A 321 9.33 1.26 -27.42
CA LEU A 321 9.94 1.27 -28.77
C LEU A 321 11.09 0.26 -28.89
N VAL A 322 11.87 0.07 -27.82
CA VAL A 322 12.92 -0.95 -27.75
C VAL A 322 12.30 -2.36 -27.75
N TRP A 323 11.23 -2.56 -26.96
CA TRP A 323 10.64 -3.89 -26.76
C TRP A 323 9.75 -4.37 -27.90
N THR A 324 9.08 -3.45 -28.60
CA THR A 324 8.27 -3.76 -29.81
C THR A 324 9.10 -4.10 -31.03
N LYS A 325 10.44 -4.15 -30.92
CA LYS A 325 11.38 -4.33 -32.03
C LYS A 325 11.19 -3.31 -33.17
N ILE A 326 10.42 -2.25 -32.99
CA ILE A 326 10.23 -1.20 -34.00
C ILE A 326 11.57 -0.52 -34.30
N ILE A 327 12.37 -0.25 -33.27
CA ILE A 327 13.73 0.27 -33.45
C ILE A 327 14.60 -0.73 -34.23
N VAL A 328 14.50 -2.03 -33.91
CA VAL A 328 15.25 -3.08 -34.64
C VAL A 328 14.79 -3.16 -36.11
N ALA A 329 13.49 -3.02 -36.37
CA ALA A 329 12.92 -3.00 -37.72
C ALA A 329 13.32 -1.75 -38.50
N LEU A 330 13.31 -0.56 -37.87
CA LEU A 330 13.76 0.69 -38.48
C LEU A 330 15.27 0.68 -38.77
N ILE A 331 16.08 0.13 -37.87
CA ILE A 331 17.51 -0.10 -38.11
C ILE A 331 17.68 -1.10 -39.27
N GLY A 332 16.92 -2.19 -39.29
CA GLY A 332 16.94 -3.16 -40.39
C GLY A 332 16.57 -2.55 -41.75
N ILE A 333 15.55 -1.71 -41.80
CA ILE A 333 15.14 -0.98 -43.01
C ILE A 333 16.24 0.01 -43.43
N PHE A 334 16.81 0.77 -42.50
CA PHE A 334 17.86 1.73 -42.80
C PHE A 334 19.14 1.05 -43.28
N VAL A 335 19.56 -0.04 -42.63
CA VAL A 335 20.71 -0.85 -43.04
C VAL A 335 20.45 -1.49 -44.42
N GLY A 336 19.26 -2.05 -44.64
CA GLY A 336 18.87 -2.60 -45.93
C GLY A 336 18.85 -1.54 -47.05
N TRP A 337 18.34 -0.34 -46.76
CA TRP A 337 18.37 0.79 -47.68
C TRP A 337 19.82 1.23 -47.97
N TYR A 338 20.66 1.36 -46.95
CA TYR A 338 22.06 1.72 -47.10
C TYR A 338 22.82 0.73 -48.01
N PHE A 339 22.66 -0.58 -47.80
CA PHE A 339 23.32 -1.60 -48.64
C PHE A 339 22.69 -1.77 -50.03
N TYR A 340 21.47 -1.30 -50.26
CA TYR A 340 20.84 -1.34 -51.58
C TYR A 340 21.27 -0.15 -52.46
N TYR A 341 21.60 0.99 -51.85
CA TYR A 341 21.94 2.25 -52.54
C TYR A 341 23.41 2.70 -52.39
N SER A 342 24.23 1.96 -51.64
CA SER A 342 25.70 2.11 -51.58
C SER A 342 26.35 0.90 -52.24
#